data_AF-A0A1W9SEK3-F1
#
_entry.id   AF-A0A1W9SEK3-F1
#
_cell.length_a   1.000
_cell.length_b   1.000
_cell.length_c   1.000
_cell.angle_alpha   90.00
_cell.angle_beta   90.00
_cell.angle_gamma   90.00
#
_symmetry.space_group_name_H-M   'P 1'
#
loop_
_entity.id
_entity.type
_entity.pdbx_description
1 polymer ?
#
loop_
_entity_poly.entity_id
_entity_poly.type
_entity_poly.pdbx_seq_one_letter_code
_entity_poly.pdbx_strand_id
1 'polypeptide(L)'
;MKSLIFKSACLILFFSFGFIFGSTPKVYQTSKTSTTEFATIDVLTVIYSNTAGKKVSPAEIENLKNGINLSREFIWRNSGCKLNLNISYLVIDEYKKKSFFPSDGLLKPEYIEPDLFANGITRNQYGIVIAIYAPPAGGGNYGGMKILGQSGYSFFRYPCRTSVIYPGKKSDINYKATWLFTHEIQHSIDLICYEGSNAPEMWHGDKPLDYSINAGEQFDYQAEIFRNFKNYLKIKSLWGHIQAAVDADNDHFPDHDNRVPIDEFRFGSDTTLADTDGDDLTDLEEFMAGIYKGSNPGSKDTDMDGMPDNLDKYPLNALHHQIPKITPQFESGWNSWYLVSQKMDFSSNFLLDIPLNTKIYLNWDEDFLYFGCELDAPAKVHLDIDLLNNGWWHGKDNYRIVIDPFSSRFSEIRVMDCTETARNFRESLNRGHYEMWDDDPKYVAKFGYILDELSLDLQTNVFEDRHIIKVKIPNNPKIPFKLQKDHQLGVRIYFDTPELGNHDSWATVYEQYRFFDLILR
;
A
#
# COMPACT_ATOMS: atom_id res chain seq x y z
N MET A 1 -9.60 -89.80 -37.22
CA MET A 1 -8.82 -90.98 -37.66
C MET A 1 -7.33 -90.66 -37.42
N LYS A 2 -6.69 -91.38 -36.47
CA LYS A 2 -5.26 -91.58 -36.12
C LYS A 2 -4.19 -90.62 -36.72
N SER A 3 -3.48 -89.75 -35.96
CA SER A 3 -2.32 -89.95 -35.03
C SER A 3 -0.99 -90.32 -35.74
N LEU A 4 0.12 -89.55 -35.72
CA LEU A 4 1.23 -89.40 -34.72
C LEU A 4 2.27 -88.40 -35.36
N ILE A 5 2.95 -87.40 -34.74
CA ILE A 5 3.99 -87.36 -33.67
C ILE A 5 5.30 -88.09 -34.07
N PHE A 6 6.56 -87.64 -33.96
CA PHE A 6 7.34 -86.49 -33.42
C PHE A 6 8.83 -86.69 -33.82
N LYS A 7 9.69 -85.66 -33.79
CA LYS A 7 10.84 -85.48 -32.84
C LYS A 7 11.88 -84.47 -33.32
N SER A 8 12.23 -83.56 -32.40
CA SER A 8 13.28 -82.54 -32.46
C SER A 8 14.63 -83.04 -31.94
N ALA A 9 15.72 -82.35 -32.32
CA ALA A 9 16.86 -82.03 -31.43
C ALA A 9 17.66 -80.85 -32.04
N CYS A 10 18.29 -80.07 -31.15
CA CYS A 10 18.67 -78.65 -31.30
C CYS A 10 20.21 -78.43 -31.22
N LEU A 11 20.61 -77.16 -31.41
CA LEU A 11 21.87 -76.47 -30.98
C LEU A 11 23.05 -76.56 -31.99
N ILE A 12 23.83 -75.51 -32.35
CA ILE A 12 24.30 -74.28 -31.67
C ILE A 12 24.54 -73.12 -32.69
N LEU A 13 24.40 -71.87 -32.20
CA LEU A 13 24.59 -70.54 -32.83
C LEU A 13 26.05 -70.06 -33.00
N PHE A 14 26.27 -69.11 -33.91
CA PHE A 14 27.20 -67.98 -33.75
C PHE A 14 26.62 -66.68 -34.38
N PHE A 15 26.97 -65.54 -33.76
CA PHE A 15 26.38 -64.19 -33.84
C PHE A 15 26.60 -63.39 -35.14
N SER A 16 25.69 -62.44 -35.42
CA SER A 16 25.86 -61.36 -36.42
C SER A 16 25.36 -60.00 -35.91
N PHE A 17 26.15 -58.95 -36.15
CA PHE A 17 25.86 -57.53 -35.92
C PHE A 17 25.32 -56.86 -37.21
N GLY A 18 24.42 -55.88 -37.10
CA GLY A 18 24.02 -55.00 -38.20
C GLY A 18 22.80 -54.12 -37.91
N PHE A 19 22.96 -52.80 -37.99
CA PHE A 19 22.14 -51.72 -37.44
C PHE A 19 20.74 -51.48 -38.06
N ILE A 20 19.83 -50.95 -37.23
CA ILE A 20 18.53 -50.33 -37.55
C ILE A 20 18.68 -48.81 -37.40
N PHE A 21 18.14 -47.99 -38.32
CA PHE A 21 17.52 -46.69 -37.99
C PHE A 21 16.63 -46.19 -39.15
N GLY A 22 15.35 -45.98 -38.84
CA GLY A 22 14.42 -45.17 -39.61
C GLY A 22 13.54 -44.42 -38.61
N SER A 23 13.90 -43.19 -38.29
CA SER A 23 13.11 -42.29 -37.45
C SER A 23 12.51 -41.19 -38.32
N THR A 24 11.18 -41.13 -38.34
CA THR A 24 10.41 -39.96 -38.79
C THR A 24 10.79 -38.74 -37.94
N PRO A 25 10.98 -37.54 -38.52
CA PRO A 25 11.23 -36.35 -37.74
C PRO A 25 9.99 -36.01 -36.91
N LYS A 26 10.12 -36.05 -35.58
CA LYS A 26 9.19 -35.35 -34.69
C LYS A 26 9.28 -33.87 -35.04
N VAL A 27 8.20 -33.31 -35.56
CA VAL A 27 7.99 -31.86 -35.55
C VAL A 27 7.91 -31.48 -34.08
N TYR A 28 9.00 -30.96 -33.52
CA TYR A 28 8.91 -30.20 -32.28
C TYR A 28 8.07 -28.96 -32.63
N GLN A 29 6.80 -28.96 -32.22
CA GLN A 29 6.13 -27.70 -31.99
C GLN A 29 7.01 -26.98 -30.96
N THR A 30 7.68 -25.92 -31.40
CA THR A 30 8.18 -24.90 -30.48
C THR A 30 6.94 -24.42 -29.73
N SER A 31 6.72 -24.91 -28.51
CA SER A 31 5.76 -24.30 -27.61
C SER A 31 6.17 -22.84 -27.55
N LYS A 32 5.31 -21.97 -28.07
CA LYS A 32 5.52 -20.54 -27.94
C LYS A 32 5.46 -20.30 -26.43
N THR A 33 6.60 -20.05 -25.80
CA THR A 33 6.61 -19.72 -24.38
C THR A 33 5.72 -18.49 -24.21
N SER A 34 4.73 -18.59 -23.33
CA SER A 34 3.82 -17.47 -23.08
C SER A 34 4.61 -16.33 -22.42
N THR A 35 4.09 -15.12 -22.57
CA THR A 35 4.76 -13.89 -22.14
C THR A 35 3.76 -12.87 -21.64
N THR A 36 4.10 -12.18 -20.55
CA THR A 36 3.36 -11.03 -20.03
C THR A 36 4.06 -9.72 -20.38
N GLU A 37 3.29 -8.71 -20.80
CA GLU A 37 3.81 -7.38 -21.14
C GLU A 37 3.62 -6.37 -20.01
N PHE A 38 4.61 -5.48 -19.87
CA PHE A 38 4.60 -4.36 -18.93
C PHE A 38 5.34 -3.14 -19.50
N ALA A 39 5.00 -1.96 -18.99
CA ALA A 39 5.68 -0.72 -19.29
C ALA A 39 6.89 -0.52 -18.37
N THR A 40 8.00 -0.05 -18.93
CA THR A 40 9.19 0.39 -18.19
C THR A 40 9.46 1.86 -18.46
N ILE A 41 9.56 2.66 -17.40
CA ILE A 41 10.01 4.06 -17.44
C ILE A 41 11.44 4.11 -16.90
N ASP A 42 12.37 4.65 -17.68
CA ASP A 42 13.73 4.92 -17.22
C ASP A 42 13.74 6.17 -16.33
N VAL A 43 14.12 6.00 -15.07
CA VAL A 43 14.12 7.05 -14.05
C VAL A 43 15.55 7.37 -13.62
N LEU A 44 15.95 8.64 -13.67
CA LEU A 44 17.19 9.11 -13.07
C LEU A 44 16.91 9.72 -11.70
N THR A 45 17.38 9.07 -10.63
CA THR A 45 17.40 9.64 -9.29
C THR A 45 18.72 10.38 -9.05
N VAL A 46 18.65 11.69 -8.86
CA VAL A 46 19.79 12.58 -8.63
C VAL A 46 19.87 12.90 -7.14
N ILE A 47 21.01 12.59 -6.51
CA ILE A 47 21.21 12.81 -5.08
C ILE A 47 22.32 13.85 -4.90
N TYR A 48 21.96 15.04 -4.43
CA TYR A 48 22.91 16.05 -3.99
C TYR A 48 23.39 15.72 -2.57
N SER A 49 24.54 15.06 -2.47
CA SER A 49 25.08 14.59 -1.18
C SER A 49 25.79 15.68 -0.38
N ASN A 50 26.15 16.80 -1.00
CA ASN A 50 26.95 17.84 -0.37
C ASN A 50 26.40 19.23 -0.65
N THR A 51 25.53 19.72 0.23
CA THR A 51 24.91 21.03 0.09
C THR A 51 25.17 21.89 1.33
N ALA A 52 24.89 23.18 1.22
CA ALA A 52 24.91 24.09 2.37
C ALA A 52 23.91 23.73 3.49
N GLY A 53 22.92 22.88 3.22
CA GLY A 53 21.95 22.42 4.22
C GLY A 53 22.40 21.19 4.99
N LYS A 54 23.03 20.22 4.32
CA LYS A 54 23.56 19.01 4.96
C LYS A 54 24.55 18.31 4.02
N LYS A 55 25.57 17.67 4.60
CA LYS A 55 26.32 16.60 3.95
C LYS A 55 25.68 15.26 4.29
N VAL A 56 25.17 14.57 3.28
CA VAL A 56 24.54 13.25 3.38
C VAL A 56 25.62 12.18 3.32
N SER A 57 25.67 11.31 4.31
CA SER A 57 26.66 10.24 4.38
C SER A 57 26.38 9.11 3.38
N PRO A 58 27.39 8.29 3.00
CA PRO A 58 27.17 7.14 2.15
C PRO A 58 26.12 6.16 2.67
N ALA A 59 26.08 5.91 3.98
CA ALA A 59 25.06 5.05 4.59
C ALA A 59 23.64 5.63 4.44
N GLU A 60 23.48 6.95 4.65
CA GLU A 60 22.19 7.61 4.43
C GLU A 60 21.76 7.57 2.95
N ILE A 61 22.71 7.63 2.01
CA ILE A 61 22.44 7.48 0.58
C ILE A 61 21.94 6.06 0.27
N GLU A 62 22.58 5.02 0.81
CA GLU A 62 22.10 3.64 0.63
C GLU A 62 20.72 3.44 1.27
N ASN A 63 20.46 3.99 2.45
CA ASN A 63 19.13 3.94 3.06
C ASN A 63 18.06 4.62 2.20
N LEU A 64 18.40 5.72 1.52
CA LEU A 64 17.51 6.37 0.54
C LEU A 64 17.23 5.45 -0.65
N LYS A 65 18.27 4.84 -1.24
CA LYS A 65 18.12 3.89 -2.36
C LYS A 65 17.24 2.70 -1.99
N ASN A 66 17.41 2.16 -0.78
CA ASN A 66 16.57 1.06 -0.30
C ASN A 66 15.09 1.48 -0.15
N GLY A 67 14.83 2.69 0.37
CA GLY A 67 13.46 3.23 0.44
C GLY A 67 12.83 3.47 -0.94
N ILE A 68 13.63 3.88 -1.93
CA ILE A 68 13.20 4.06 -3.32
C ILE A 68 12.92 2.73 -4.00
N ASN A 69 13.74 1.70 -3.75
CA ASN A 69 13.48 0.34 -4.25
C ASN A 69 12.18 -0.23 -3.66
N LEU A 70 11.86 0.08 -2.41
CA LEU A 70 10.58 -0.29 -1.81
C LEU A 70 9.40 0.42 -2.51
N SER A 71 9.59 1.66 -2.96
CA SER A 71 8.59 2.39 -3.76
C SER A 71 8.37 1.74 -5.13
N ARG A 72 9.47 1.28 -5.75
CA ARG A 72 9.43 0.56 -7.03
C ARG A 72 8.64 -0.74 -6.91
N GLU A 73 8.83 -1.51 -5.84
CA GLU A 73 8.04 -2.71 -5.56
C GLU A 73 6.56 -2.36 -5.31
N PHE A 74 6.29 -1.34 -4.51
CA PHE A 74 4.92 -0.88 -4.24
C PHE A 74 4.17 -0.51 -5.53
N ILE A 75 4.80 0.24 -6.43
CA ILE A 75 4.21 0.62 -7.72
C ILE A 75 4.04 -0.62 -8.61
N TRP A 76 5.03 -1.51 -8.65
CA TRP A 76 4.96 -2.76 -9.42
C TRP A 76 3.76 -3.61 -8.99
N ARG A 77 3.64 -3.90 -7.69
CA ARG A 77 2.52 -4.64 -7.09
C ARG A 77 1.18 -4.00 -7.41
N ASN A 78 1.03 -2.72 -7.08
CA ASN A 78 -0.26 -2.05 -7.21
C ASN A 78 -0.61 -1.69 -8.66
N SER A 79 0.31 -1.80 -9.62
CA SER A 79 0.00 -1.75 -11.06
C SER A 79 -0.45 -3.10 -11.65
N GLY A 80 -0.43 -4.18 -10.85
CA GLY A 80 -0.63 -5.55 -11.33
C GLY A 80 0.49 -6.02 -12.23
N CYS A 81 1.74 -5.75 -11.84
CA CYS A 81 2.92 -6.09 -12.61
C CYS A 81 2.94 -5.44 -14.00
N LYS A 82 2.34 -4.24 -14.16
CA LYS A 82 2.23 -3.52 -15.45
C LYS A 82 3.09 -2.27 -15.56
N LEU A 83 3.65 -1.75 -14.47
CA LEU A 83 4.56 -0.61 -14.48
C LEU A 83 5.82 -0.87 -13.67
N ASN A 84 6.95 -0.97 -14.36
CA ASN A 84 8.28 -1.02 -13.78
C ASN A 84 8.98 0.34 -13.89
N LEU A 85 9.70 0.72 -12.84
CA LEU A 85 10.60 1.86 -12.87
C LEU A 85 12.04 1.34 -12.94
N ASN A 86 12.75 1.64 -14.02
CA ASN A 86 14.17 1.31 -14.15
C ASN A 86 15.02 2.46 -13.60
N ILE A 87 15.46 2.32 -12.36
CA ILE A 87 16.04 3.42 -11.58
C ILE A 87 17.57 3.45 -11.70
N SER A 88 18.09 4.53 -12.28
CA SER A 88 19.51 4.89 -12.26
C SER A 88 19.79 5.93 -11.18
N TYR A 89 21.00 5.92 -10.61
CA TYR A 89 21.40 6.88 -9.57
C TYR A 89 22.59 7.73 -10.02
N LEU A 90 22.49 9.04 -9.86
CA LEU A 90 23.59 10.01 -10.00
C LEU A 90 23.80 10.72 -8.67
N VAL A 91 24.95 10.50 -8.03
CA VAL A 91 25.33 11.19 -6.79
C VAL A 91 26.24 12.37 -7.14
N ILE A 92 25.82 13.58 -6.79
CA ILE A 92 26.60 14.81 -6.99
C ILE A 92 27.14 15.24 -5.62
N ASP A 93 28.45 15.02 -5.41
CA ASP A 93 29.15 15.36 -4.17
C ASP A 93 29.88 16.72 -4.22
N GLU A 94 29.82 17.41 -5.36
CA GLU A 94 30.28 18.78 -5.47
C GLU A 94 29.47 19.68 -4.53
N TYR A 95 30.17 20.47 -3.71
CA TYR A 95 29.53 21.33 -2.72
C TYR A 95 28.64 22.40 -3.36
N LYS A 96 27.33 22.32 -3.11
CA LYS A 96 26.36 23.35 -3.50
C LYS A 96 26.13 24.37 -2.38
N LYS A 97 26.75 25.54 -2.52
CA LYS A 97 26.62 26.68 -1.59
C LYS A 97 25.19 27.23 -1.53
N LYS A 98 24.86 28.01 -0.50
CA LYS A 98 23.51 28.59 -0.31
C LYS A 98 22.96 29.33 -1.53
N SER A 99 23.80 30.05 -2.27
CA SER A 99 23.37 30.81 -3.46
C SER A 99 23.05 29.95 -4.69
N PHE A 100 23.30 28.63 -4.63
CA PHE A 100 22.79 27.69 -5.63
C PHE A 100 21.28 27.53 -5.50
N PHE A 101 20.72 27.62 -4.29
CA PHE A 101 19.29 27.42 -4.06
C PHE A 101 18.52 28.73 -4.20
N PRO A 102 17.28 28.69 -4.73
CA PRO A 102 16.37 29.83 -4.66
C PRO A 102 16.00 30.16 -3.20
N SER A 103 15.41 31.33 -2.97
CA SER A 103 15.07 31.82 -1.63
C SER A 103 14.03 30.95 -0.92
N ASP A 104 13.13 30.31 -1.67
CA ASP A 104 12.14 29.34 -1.16
C ASP A 104 12.75 27.95 -0.92
N GLY A 105 13.97 27.71 -1.40
CA GLY A 105 14.67 26.43 -1.32
C GLY A 105 14.11 25.35 -2.24
N LEU A 106 13.22 25.63 -3.19
CA LEU A 106 12.65 24.64 -4.11
C LEU A 106 13.59 24.35 -5.28
N LEU A 107 13.96 23.08 -5.50
CA LEU A 107 14.96 22.72 -6.50
C LEU A 107 14.35 22.63 -7.92
N LYS A 108 14.11 23.78 -8.54
CA LYS A 108 13.50 23.89 -9.87
C LYS A 108 14.43 23.39 -11.00
N PRO A 109 13.89 22.97 -12.16
CA PRO A 109 14.65 22.46 -13.30
C PRO A 109 15.91 23.27 -13.66
N GLU A 110 15.81 24.59 -13.72
CA GLU A 110 16.88 25.49 -14.17
C GLU A 110 18.15 25.44 -13.29
N TYR A 111 18.04 24.97 -12.05
CA TYR A 111 19.17 24.84 -11.12
C TYR A 111 19.93 23.52 -11.29
N ILE A 112 19.25 22.48 -11.74
CA ILE A 112 19.80 21.12 -11.84
C ILE A 112 20.24 20.79 -13.27
N GLU A 113 19.56 21.29 -14.31
CA GLU A 113 19.91 21.01 -15.71
C GLU A 113 21.40 21.22 -16.04
N PRO A 114 22.08 22.31 -15.61
CA PRO A 114 23.51 22.50 -15.88
C PRO A 114 24.37 21.38 -15.29
N ASP A 115 24.07 20.91 -14.09
CA ASP A 115 24.78 19.80 -13.46
C ASP A 115 24.54 18.49 -14.21
N LEU A 116 23.31 18.24 -14.68
CA LEU A 116 22.98 17.05 -15.46
C LEU A 116 23.73 17.04 -16.78
N PHE A 117 23.76 18.15 -17.51
CA PHE A 117 24.54 18.26 -18.74
C PHE A 117 26.05 18.08 -18.48
N ALA A 118 26.58 18.64 -17.39
CA ALA A 118 27.97 18.47 -17.00
C ALA A 118 28.32 17.00 -16.68
N ASN A 119 27.34 16.22 -16.22
CA ASN A 119 27.47 14.78 -15.99
C ASN A 119 27.09 13.93 -17.21
N GLY A 120 27.00 14.53 -18.40
CA GLY A 120 26.77 13.84 -19.67
C GLY A 120 25.33 13.39 -19.91
N ILE A 121 24.39 13.84 -19.07
CA ILE A 121 22.96 13.56 -19.28
C ILE A 121 22.45 14.43 -20.43
N THR A 122 21.72 13.82 -21.34
CA THR A 122 21.20 14.48 -22.54
C THR A 122 19.67 14.67 -22.45
N ARG A 123 19.14 15.50 -23.35
CA ARG A 123 17.70 15.79 -23.40
C ARG A 123 16.90 14.53 -23.72
N ASN A 124 15.79 14.32 -23.01
CA ASN A 124 14.90 13.16 -23.14
C ASN A 124 15.60 11.79 -22.99
N GLN A 125 16.76 11.73 -22.34
CA GLN A 125 17.46 10.47 -22.09
C GLN A 125 16.70 9.57 -21.12
N TYR A 126 16.01 10.17 -20.16
CA TYR A 126 15.18 9.49 -19.17
C TYR A 126 13.73 9.93 -19.33
N GLY A 127 12.79 9.04 -19.01
CA GLY A 127 11.38 9.40 -18.96
C GLY A 127 11.09 10.35 -17.80
N ILE A 128 11.73 10.11 -16.66
CA ILE A 128 11.59 10.92 -15.44
C ILE A 128 12.97 11.18 -14.82
N VAL A 129 13.17 12.39 -14.31
CA VAL A 129 14.27 12.74 -13.41
C VAL A 129 13.67 13.11 -12.06
N ILE A 130 14.21 12.57 -10.97
CA ILE A 130 13.81 12.94 -9.61
C ILE A 130 15.01 13.36 -8.79
N ALA A 131 14.94 14.52 -8.14
CA ALA A 131 16.06 15.08 -7.38
C ALA A 131 15.84 15.01 -5.86
N ILE A 132 16.89 14.65 -5.14
CA ILE A 132 16.94 14.60 -3.68
C ILE A 132 18.05 15.52 -3.20
N TYR A 133 17.73 16.44 -2.29
CA TYR A 133 18.65 17.50 -1.90
C TYR A 133 18.40 18.01 -0.49
N ALA A 134 19.43 18.56 0.17
CA ALA A 134 19.29 19.19 1.47
C ALA A 134 19.33 20.73 1.37
N PRO A 135 18.19 21.44 1.40
CA PRO A 135 18.20 22.90 1.36
C PRO A 135 18.77 23.52 2.65
N PRO A 136 19.50 24.65 2.58
CA PRO A 136 19.96 25.37 3.77
C PRO A 136 18.84 26.06 4.54
N ALA A 137 17.72 26.37 3.89
CA ALA A 137 16.50 26.89 4.48
C ALA A 137 15.32 26.59 3.55
N GLY A 138 14.11 26.45 4.12
CA GLY A 138 12.91 26.14 3.34
C GLY A 138 12.99 24.79 2.61
N GLY A 139 12.64 24.84 1.32
CA GLY A 139 12.47 23.70 0.43
C GLY A 139 11.18 22.94 0.68
N GLY A 140 10.99 21.90 -0.12
CA GLY A 140 9.75 21.14 -0.11
C GLY A 140 9.87 19.92 -0.99
N ASN A 141 8.70 19.40 -1.37
CA ASN A 141 8.54 18.30 -2.29
C ASN A 141 7.56 18.79 -3.36
N TYR A 142 7.80 18.42 -4.61
CA TYR A 142 6.96 18.82 -5.74
C TYR A 142 7.17 17.89 -6.93
N GLY A 143 6.11 17.56 -7.66
CA GLY A 143 6.15 16.73 -8.86
C GLY A 143 5.36 17.31 -10.04
N GLY A 144 5.47 16.67 -11.20
CA GLY A 144 4.66 17.00 -12.39
C GLY A 144 5.21 18.15 -13.24
N MET A 145 6.50 18.49 -13.10
CA MET A 145 7.17 19.47 -13.95
C MET A 145 7.84 18.80 -15.16
N LYS A 146 8.35 19.60 -16.10
CA LYS A 146 9.22 19.12 -17.19
C LYS A 146 10.67 19.53 -16.96
N ILE A 147 11.61 18.67 -17.37
CA ILE A 147 13.05 18.94 -17.37
C ILE A 147 13.69 18.31 -18.60
N LEU A 148 14.84 18.84 -19.04
CA LEU A 148 15.65 18.25 -20.11
C LEU A 148 14.85 17.96 -21.40
N GLY A 149 13.89 18.82 -21.74
CA GLY A 149 12.98 18.61 -22.86
C GLY A 149 11.58 18.22 -22.37
N GLN A 150 11.21 16.96 -22.53
CA GLN A 150 9.87 16.43 -22.22
C GLN A 150 9.89 15.43 -21.05
N SER A 151 11.03 15.17 -20.42
CA SER A 151 11.12 14.29 -19.25
C SER A 151 10.30 14.86 -18.10
N GLY A 152 9.62 13.99 -17.35
CA GLY A 152 8.98 14.36 -16.09
C GLY A 152 10.01 14.74 -15.04
N TYR A 153 9.66 15.67 -14.16
CA TYR A 153 10.51 16.13 -13.09
C TYR A 153 9.76 16.25 -11.78
N SER A 154 10.37 15.64 -10.76
CA SER A 154 9.93 15.73 -9.37
C SER A 154 11.14 15.96 -8.46
N PHE A 155 10.91 16.44 -7.24
CA PHE A 155 11.96 16.49 -6.23
C PHE A 155 11.38 16.36 -4.82
N PHE A 156 12.21 15.92 -3.88
CA PHE A 156 11.89 16.00 -2.47
C PHE A 156 13.12 16.32 -1.62
N ARG A 157 12.89 16.99 -0.50
CA ARG A 157 13.96 17.43 0.40
C ARG A 157 14.45 16.31 1.32
N TYR A 158 15.74 16.37 1.65
CA TYR A 158 16.40 15.59 2.68
C TYR A 158 16.86 16.49 3.85
N PRO A 159 16.76 16.07 5.13
CA PRO A 159 16.08 14.88 5.63
C PRO A 159 14.60 14.88 5.28
N CYS A 160 14.06 13.71 4.92
CA CYS A 160 12.66 13.53 4.54
C CYS A 160 11.72 13.96 5.68
N ARG A 161 10.76 14.83 5.36
CA ARG A 161 9.75 15.32 6.31
C ARG A 161 8.37 14.91 5.83
N THR A 162 7.82 13.90 6.47
CA THR A 162 6.46 13.43 6.30
C THR A 162 6.04 12.72 7.60
N SER A 163 4.74 12.77 7.89
CA SER A 163 4.08 11.95 8.91
C SER A 163 3.52 10.65 8.33
N VAL A 164 3.63 10.43 7.02
CA VAL A 164 3.19 9.19 6.39
C VAL A 164 4.18 8.08 6.72
N ILE A 165 3.65 6.96 7.20
CA ILE A 165 4.40 5.81 7.69
C ILE A 165 4.25 4.64 6.72
N TYR A 166 5.31 3.84 6.62
CA TYR A 166 5.30 2.57 5.89
C TYR A 166 5.45 1.44 6.90
N PRO A 167 4.71 0.33 6.80
CA PRO A 167 4.84 -0.82 7.71
C PRO A 167 6.17 -1.56 7.50
N GLY A 168 7.24 -1.08 8.11
CA GLY A 168 8.57 -1.70 8.07
C GLY A 168 9.46 -1.34 9.26
N LYS A 169 10.45 -2.20 9.54
CA LYS A 169 11.35 -2.09 10.73
C LYS A 169 12.84 -2.06 10.42
N LYS A 170 13.23 -2.37 9.19
CA LYS A 170 14.65 -2.44 8.80
C LYS A 170 15.28 -1.05 8.88
N SER A 171 16.38 -0.93 9.63
CA SER A 171 17.06 0.35 9.93
C SER A 171 17.89 0.90 8.76
N ASP A 172 18.19 0.05 7.78
CA ASP A 172 18.85 0.39 6.53
C ASP A 172 17.88 0.84 5.43
N ILE A 173 16.61 1.12 5.78
CA ILE A 173 15.60 1.63 4.85
C ILE A 173 15.08 2.99 5.33
N ASN A 174 15.06 3.98 4.44
CA ASN A 174 14.40 5.25 4.70
C ASN A 174 12.94 5.22 4.24
N TYR A 175 12.04 4.76 5.11
CA TYR A 175 10.59 4.66 4.83
C TYR A 175 9.93 6.00 4.50
N LYS A 176 10.45 7.12 5.02
CA LYS A 176 9.95 8.46 4.67
C LYS A 176 10.27 8.81 3.21
N ALA A 177 11.42 8.36 2.70
CA ALA A 177 11.74 8.47 1.30
C ALA A 177 10.86 7.56 0.43
N THR A 178 10.43 6.40 0.94
CA THR A 178 9.47 5.54 0.23
C THR A 178 8.17 6.27 -0.08
N TRP A 179 7.60 6.97 0.91
CA TRP A 179 6.41 7.79 0.67
C TRP A 179 6.69 8.93 -0.31
N LEU A 180 7.70 9.76 -0.03
CA LEU A 180 7.97 10.95 -0.85
C LEU A 180 8.32 10.58 -2.28
N PHE A 181 9.05 9.49 -2.52
CA PHE A 181 9.30 9.04 -3.88
C PHE A 181 7.99 8.59 -4.56
N THR A 182 7.21 7.73 -3.90
CA THR A 182 5.94 7.19 -4.45
C THR A 182 4.94 8.29 -4.78
N HIS A 183 4.78 9.27 -3.88
CA HIS A 183 3.86 10.38 -4.07
C HIS A 183 4.36 11.33 -5.17
N GLU A 184 5.59 11.84 -5.06
CA GLU A 184 6.07 12.86 -5.98
C GLU A 184 6.28 12.35 -7.41
N ILE A 185 6.66 11.06 -7.57
CA ILE A 185 6.83 10.47 -8.89
C ILE A 185 5.48 10.22 -9.59
N GLN A 186 4.39 10.03 -8.84
CA GLN A 186 3.06 9.81 -9.41
C GLN A 186 2.64 10.99 -10.29
N HIS A 187 2.89 12.23 -9.89
CA HIS A 187 2.62 13.41 -10.73
C HIS A 187 3.38 13.38 -12.06
N SER A 188 4.64 12.91 -12.07
CA SER A 188 5.44 12.78 -13.29
C SER A 188 4.97 11.62 -14.17
N ILE A 189 4.51 10.53 -13.56
CA ILE A 189 3.91 9.38 -14.26
C ILE A 189 2.61 9.82 -14.96
N ASP A 190 1.72 10.49 -14.24
CA ASP A 190 0.42 10.94 -14.74
C ASP A 190 0.55 12.11 -15.74
N LEU A 191 0.86 13.30 -15.24
CA LEU A 191 0.77 14.57 -15.98
C LEU A 191 1.78 14.72 -17.12
N ILE A 192 2.86 13.94 -17.09
CA ILE A 192 3.93 14.05 -18.10
C ILE A 192 4.00 12.81 -18.97
N CYS A 193 4.17 11.63 -18.37
CA CYS A 193 4.43 10.42 -19.13
C CYS A 193 3.15 9.89 -19.81
N TYR A 194 2.07 9.69 -19.05
CA TYR A 194 0.83 9.10 -19.58
C TYR A 194 -0.05 10.13 -20.29
N GLU A 195 -0.18 11.35 -19.77
CA GLU A 195 -0.85 12.44 -20.49
C GLU A 195 -0.13 12.71 -21.83
N GLY A 196 1.20 12.83 -21.84
CA GLY A 196 1.99 12.99 -23.07
C GLY A 196 1.88 11.79 -24.03
N SER A 197 1.59 10.61 -23.48
CA SER A 197 1.31 9.40 -24.25
C SER A 197 -0.13 9.35 -24.81
N ASN A 198 -0.96 10.36 -24.57
CA ASN A 198 -2.38 10.40 -24.89
C ASN A 198 -3.17 9.24 -24.25
N ALA A 199 -2.72 8.78 -23.07
CA ALA A 199 -3.54 7.90 -22.26
C ALA A 199 -4.65 8.71 -21.57
N PRO A 200 -5.79 8.10 -21.22
CA PRO A 200 -6.72 8.68 -20.25
C PRO A 200 -5.99 9.09 -18.97
N GLU A 201 -6.50 10.12 -18.29
CA GLU A 201 -5.93 10.63 -17.04
C GLU A 201 -5.80 9.51 -15.99
N MET A 202 -4.65 9.44 -15.33
CA MET A 202 -4.48 8.70 -14.09
C MET A 202 -4.95 9.59 -12.95
N TRP A 203 -5.66 9.06 -11.96
CA TRP A 203 -6.14 9.88 -10.86
C TRP A 203 -4.98 10.62 -10.15
N HIS A 204 -5.23 11.88 -9.77
CA HIS A 204 -4.21 12.75 -9.22
C HIS A 204 -4.00 12.51 -7.71
N GLY A 205 -2.75 12.35 -7.28
CA GLY A 205 -2.36 12.05 -5.89
C GLY A 205 -2.81 13.08 -4.84
N ASP A 206 -2.92 14.37 -5.23
CA ASP A 206 -3.34 15.46 -4.32
C ASP A 206 -4.84 15.73 -4.28
N LYS A 207 -5.63 14.97 -5.04
CA LYS A 207 -7.06 15.27 -5.25
C LYS A 207 -7.97 14.09 -4.94
N PRO A 208 -7.85 13.45 -3.76
CA PRO A 208 -8.69 12.31 -3.43
C PRO A 208 -10.19 12.65 -3.41
N LEU A 209 -10.55 13.91 -3.13
CA LEU A 209 -11.93 14.40 -3.14
C LEU A 209 -12.57 14.47 -4.55
N ASP A 210 -11.76 14.48 -5.61
CA ASP A 210 -12.25 14.65 -7.00
C ASP A 210 -12.67 13.32 -7.63
N TYR A 211 -12.31 12.18 -7.03
CA TYR A 211 -12.55 10.85 -7.59
C TYR A 211 -13.40 10.01 -6.63
N SER A 212 -14.49 9.43 -7.12
CA SER A 212 -15.39 8.57 -6.31
C SER A 212 -14.81 7.17 -6.15
N ILE A 213 -13.92 7.00 -5.17
CA ILE A 213 -13.21 5.74 -4.95
C ILE A 213 -13.30 5.34 -3.48
N ASN A 214 -13.56 4.05 -3.25
CA ASN A 214 -13.51 3.53 -1.89
C ASN A 214 -12.05 3.30 -1.49
N ALA A 215 -11.41 4.36 -1.00
CA ALA A 215 -10.03 4.34 -0.54
C ALA A 215 -9.87 5.10 0.77
N GLY A 216 -8.91 4.65 1.57
CA GLY A 216 -8.41 5.34 2.75
C GLY A 216 -7.41 6.45 2.40
N GLU A 217 -6.49 6.71 3.32
CA GLU A 217 -5.52 7.80 3.19
C GLU A 217 -4.21 7.33 2.54
N GLN A 218 -3.42 8.28 2.03
CA GLN A 218 -2.01 8.08 1.72
C GLN A 218 -1.71 6.89 0.78
N PHE A 219 -0.99 5.87 1.26
CA PHE A 219 -0.59 4.72 0.45
C PHE A 219 -1.79 3.91 -0.04
N ASP A 220 -2.91 3.88 0.67
CA ASP A 220 -4.10 3.20 0.18
C ASP A 220 -4.65 3.91 -1.06
N TYR A 221 -4.82 5.23 -0.98
CA TYR A 221 -5.22 6.04 -2.13
C TYR A 221 -4.23 5.91 -3.30
N GLN A 222 -2.91 5.94 -3.04
CA GLN A 222 -1.90 5.72 -4.08
C GLN A 222 -1.98 4.31 -4.69
N ALA A 223 -2.22 3.28 -3.89
CA ALA A 223 -2.41 1.92 -4.38
C ALA A 223 -3.62 1.87 -5.32
N GLU A 224 -4.75 2.46 -4.94
CA GLU A 224 -5.96 2.51 -5.77
C GLU A 224 -5.75 3.28 -7.08
N ILE A 225 -4.96 4.36 -7.08
CA ILE A 225 -4.57 5.05 -8.32
C ILE A 225 -3.90 4.09 -9.30
N PHE A 226 -2.92 3.31 -8.83
CA PHE A 226 -2.22 2.35 -9.68
C PHE A 226 -3.11 1.16 -10.06
N ARG A 227 -3.88 0.61 -9.12
CA ARG A 227 -4.74 -0.56 -9.37
C ARG A 227 -5.82 -0.26 -10.41
N ASN A 228 -6.34 0.96 -10.43
CA ASN A 228 -7.42 1.37 -11.34
C ASN A 228 -6.93 1.86 -12.70
N PHE A 229 -5.69 2.30 -12.83
CA PHE A 229 -5.16 2.73 -14.12
C PHE A 229 -4.88 1.54 -15.04
N LYS A 230 -5.61 1.42 -16.17
CA LYS A 230 -5.48 0.26 -17.09
C LYS A 230 -4.67 0.53 -18.37
N ASN A 231 -4.11 1.73 -18.53
CA ASN A 231 -3.53 2.18 -19.80
C ASN A 231 -1.99 2.13 -19.82
N TYR A 232 -1.35 1.31 -18.98
CA TYR A 232 0.11 1.24 -18.87
C TYR A 232 0.83 1.00 -20.20
N LEU A 233 0.30 0.11 -21.04
CA LEU A 233 0.89 -0.21 -22.35
C LEU A 233 0.74 0.91 -23.41
N LYS A 234 0.08 2.04 -23.09
CA LYS A 234 0.03 3.20 -23.99
C LYS A 234 1.28 4.08 -23.93
N ILE A 235 2.21 3.80 -23.02
CA ILE A 235 3.44 4.59 -22.87
C ILE A 235 4.17 4.76 -24.21
N LYS A 236 4.49 6.00 -24.59
CA LYS A 236 5.26 6.29 -25.80
C LYS A 236 6.75 6.22 -25.53
N SER A 237 7.52 5.89 -26.56
CA SER A 237 8.99 5.72 -26.56
C SER A 237 9.79 6.92 -26.03
N LEU A 238 9.16 8.10 -25.96
CA LEU A 238 9.78 9.30 -25.38
C LEU A 238 9.91 9.22 -23.85
N TRP A 239 8.98 8.53 -23.18
CA TRP A 239 8.91 8.45 -21.72
C TRP A 239 9.17 7.05 -21.19
N GLY A 240 8.96 6.02 -21.98
CA GLY A 240 9.18 4.64 -21.57
C GLY A 240 9.07 3.68 -22.73
N HIS A 241 9.17 2.39 -22.45
CA HIS A 241 9.13 1.35 -23.46
C HIS A 241 8.39 0.13 -22.92
N ILE A 242 7.77 -0.63 -23.81
CA ILE A 242 7.09 -1.89 -23.46
C ILE A 242 8.11 -3.01 -23.49
N GLN A 243 8.05 -3.87 -22.47
CA GLN A 243 8.85 -5.08 -22.36
C GLN A 243 7.94 -6.28 -22.17
N ALA A 244 8.41 -7.44 -22.61
CA ALA A 244 7.78 -8.72 -22.34
C ALA A 244 8.71 -9.56 -21.46
N ALA A 245 8.16 -10.24 -20.47
CA ALA A 245 8.82 -11.29 -19.68
C ALA A 245 8.24 -12.65 -20.05
N VAL A 246 8.98 -13.71 -19.74
CA VAL A 246 8.45 -15.08 -19.79
C VAL A 246 7.38 -15.22 -18.71
N ASP A 247 6.31 -15.92 -19.06
CA ASP A 247 5.12 -16.22 -18.25
C ASP A 247 4.65 -17.60 -18.72
N ALA A 248 5.21 -18.69 -18.16
CA ALA A 248 5.10 -20.03 -18.74
C ALA A 248 3.75 -20.70 -18.49
N ASP A 249 3.06 -20.35 -17.41
CA ASP A 249 1.76 -20.87 -16.99
C ASP A 249 0.59 -19.92 -17.28
N ASN A 250 0.87 -18.72 -17.78
CA ASN A 250 -0.11 -17.75 -18.26
C ASN A 250 -0.99 -17.18 -17.14
N ASP A 251 -0.40 -16.93 -15.96
CA ASP A 251 -1.02 -16.20 -14.84
C ASP A 251 -0.77 -14.67 -14.91
N HIS A 252 0.10 -14.23 -15.83
CA HIS A 252 0.56 -12.86 -16.06
C HIS A 252 1.60 -12.32 -15.07
N PHE A 253 2.14 -13.14 -14.18
CA PHE A 253 3.29 -12.88 -13.34
C PHE A 253 4.57 -13.27 -14.12
N PRO A 254 5.60 -12.41 -14.22
CA PRO A 254 6.87 -12.85 -14.78
C PRO A 254 7.49 -14.04 -14.01
N ASP A 255 7.95 -15.09 -14.70
CA ASP A 255 8.62 -16.27 -14.09
C ASP A 255 9.89 -15.87 -13.32
N HIS A 256 10.87 -15.32 -14.06
CA HIS A 256 12.21 -15.01 -13.58
C HIS A 256 12.85 -13.93 -14.48
N ASP A 257 12.55 -12.67 -14.17
CA ASP A 257 13.01 -11.51 -14.93
C ASP A 257 13.74 -10.52 -14.03
N ASN A 258 15.07 -10.48 -14.15
CA ASN A 258 15.92 -9.60 -13.35
C ASN A 258 15.66 -8.09 -13.56
N ARG A 259 14.87 -7.69 -14.55
CA ARG A 259 14.53 -6.30 -14.84
C ARG A 259 13.40 -5.78 -13.98
N VAL A 260 12.58 -6.61 -13.35
CA VAL A 260 11.45 -6.21 -12.48
C VAL A 260 11.84 -6.33 -11.00
N PRO A 261 11.17 -5.65 -10.05
CA PRO A 261 11.56 -5.72 -8.63
C PRO A 261 11.18 -7.05 -7.97
N ILE A 262 10.08 -7.69 -8.38
CA ILE A 262 9.63 -9.02 -7.95
C ILE A 262 9.09 -9.77 -9.17
N ASP A 263 9.41 -11.05 -9.25
CA ASP A 263 8.90 -12.07 -10.17
C ASP A 263 8.49 -13.30 -9.33
N GLU A 264 7.87 -14.29 -9.95
CA GLU A 264 7.45 -15.53 -9.31
C GLU A 264 8.57 -16.23 -8.53
N PHE A 265 9.74 -16.39 -9.16
CA PHE A 265 10.89 -17.01 -8.50
C PHE A 265 11.30 -16.29 -7.21
N ARG A 266 11.25 -14.96 -7.18
CA ARG A 266 11.54 -14.17 -5.97
C ARG A 266 10.37 -14.12 -5.00
N PHE A 267 9.14 -14.28 -5.47
CA PHE A 267 7.94 -14.36 -4.63
C PHE A 267 7.85 -15.72 -3.91
N GLY A 268 8.35 -16.78 -4.56
CA GLY A 268 8.39 -18.14 -4.02
C GLY A 268 7.36 -19.09 -4.64
N SER A 269 6.69 -18.69 -5.73
CA SER A 269 5.77 -19.53 -6.51
C SER A 269 6.52 -20.45 -7.49
N ASP A 270 5.81 -21.45 -8.02
CA ASP A 270 6.27 -22.35 -9.09
C ASP A 270 5.90 -21.77 -10.45
N THR A 271 6.90 -21.30 -11.20
CA THR A 271 6.80 -20.70 -12.55
C THR A 271 6.15 -21.55 -13.65
N THR A 272 5.66 -22.74 -13.31
CA THR A 272 4.99 -23.67 -14.23
C THR A 272 3.57 -23.99 -13.83
N LEU A 273 3.09 -23.41 -12.73
CA LEU A 273 1.77 -23.59 -12.16
C LEU A 273 1.20 -22.21 -11.84
N ALA A 274 0.14 -21.82 -12.54
CA ALA A 274 -0.49 -20.52 -12.32
C ALA A 274 -1.06 -20.31 -10.91
N ASP A 275 -1.16 -21.38 -10.12
CA ASP A 275 -1.66 -21.47 -8.75
C ASP A 275 -0.79 -22.54 -8.05
N THR A 276 0.18 -22.07 -7.27
CA THR A 276 1.24 -22.93 -6.73
C THR A 276 0.74 -23.89 -5.66
N ASP A 277 -0.19 -23.49 -4.81
CA ASP A 277 -0.71 -24.35 -3.74
C ASP A 277 -2.05 -25.05 -4.09
N GLY A 278 -2.70 -24.63 -5.16
CA GLY A 278 -3.93 -25.21 -5.69
C GLY A 278 -5.16 -24.80 -4.88
N ASP A 279 -5.24 -23.58 -4.36
CA ASP A 279 -6.41 -23.05 -3.67
C ASP A 279 -7.40 -22.30 -4.58
N ASP A 280 -7.13 -22.22 -5.89
CA ASP A 280 -7.87 -21.48 -6.91
C ASP A 280 -7.60 -19.95 -6.95
N LEU A 281 -6.59 -19.42 -6.24
CA LEU A 281 -5.99 -18.10 -6.52
C LEU A 281 -4.75 -18.25 -7.39
N THR A 282 -4.57 -17.32 -8.32
CA THR A 282 -3.31 -17.27 -9.08
C THR A 282 -2.16 -16.68 -8.25
N ASP A 283 -0.92 -17.05 -8.56
CA ASP A 283 0.26 -16.51 -7.87
C ASP A 283 0.36 -14.98 -8.00
N LEU A 284 -0.09 -14.41 -9.12
CA LEU A 284 -0.25 -12.95 -9.26
C LEU A 284 -1.32 -12.37 -8.32
N GLU A 285 -2.48 -13.01 -8.18
CA GLU A 285 -3.54 -12.56 -7.27
C GLU A 285 -3.06 -12.60 -5.82
N GLU A 286 -2.33 -13.65 -5.45
CA GLU A 286 -1.68 -13.77 -4.15
C GLU A 286 -0.65 -12.68 -3.90
N PHE A 287 0.22 -12.41 -4.88
CA PHE A 287 1.12 -11.27 -4.82
C PHE A 287 0.37 -9.95 -4.67
N MET A 288 -0.84 -9.82 -5.21
CA MET A 288 -1.63 -8.59 -5.13
C MET A 288 -2.59 -8.51 -3.93
N ALA A 289 -2.65 -9.55 -3.09
CA ALA A 289 -3.61 -9.67 -2.00
C ALA A 289 -3.62 -8.44 -1.07
N GLY A 290 -2.46 -7.88 -0.75
CA GLY A 290 -2.31 -6.61 -0.02
C GLY A 290 -1.64 -5.50 -0.84
N ILE A 291 -1.64 -4.27 -0.32
CA ILE A 291 -0.95 -3.12 -0.94
C ILE A 291 0.54 -3.09 -0.61
N TYR A 292 0.95 -3.73 0.49
CA TYR A 292 2.35 -3.77 0.94
C TYR A 292 3.03 -5.14 0.80
N LYS A 293 2.25 -6.23 0.85
CA LYS A 293 2.71 -7.63 0.84
C LYS A 293 1.65 -8.51 0.16
N GLY A 294 2.04 -9.72 -0.24
CA GLY A 294 1.13 -10.72 -0.81
C GLY A 294 0.84 -11.84 0.18
N SER A 295 -0.10 -12.73 -0.16
CA SER A 295 -0.30 -14.01 0.53
C SER A 295 0.88 -14.95 0.23
N ASN A 296 0.90 -16.11 0.86
CA ASN A 296 1.98 -17.06 0.71
C ASN A 296 1.61 -18.11 -0.35
N PRO A 297 2.29 -18.15 -1.51
CA PRO A 297 1.92 -19.02 -2.63
C PRO A 297 2.09 -20.52 -2.37
N GLY A 298 2.69 -20.89 -1.24
CA GLY A 298 2.78 -22.28 -0.81
C GLY A 298 1.76 -22.66 0.26
N SER A 299 0.74 -21.83 0.54
CA SER A 299 -0.14 -21.97 1.70
C SER A 299 -1.56 -21.46 1.47
N LYS A 300 -2.49 -22.40 1.29
CA LYS A 300 -3.92 -22.15 1.03
C LYS A 300 -4.67 -21.30 2.06
N ASP A 301 -4.07 -21.02 3.21
CA ASP A 301 -4.63 -20.26 4.34
C ASP A 301 -3.43 -19.55 4.99
N THR A 302 -3.10 -18.38 4.47
CA THR A 302 -1.87 -17.66 4.77
C THR A 302 -1.85 -17.17 6.22
N ASP A 303 -2.98 -16.70 6.73
CA ASP A 303 -3.06 -16.13 8.07
C ASP A 303 -3.46 -17.15 9.16
N MET A 304 -3.84 -18.36 8.76
CA MET A 304 -4.23 -19.49 9.60
C MET A 304 -5.47 -19.20 10.45
N ASP A 305 -6.46 -18.50 9.89
CA ASP A 305 -7.76 -18.27 10.53
C ASP A 305 -8.79 -19.38 10.25
N GLY A 306 -8.46 -20.30 9.34
CA GLY A 306 -9.27 -21.46 8.95
C GLY A 306 -10.12 -21.23 7.70
N MET A 307 -10.06 -20.05 7.07
CA MET A 307 -10.63 -19.77 5.76
C MET A 307 -9.53 -19.84 4.69
N PRO A 308 -9.74 -20.59 3.59
CA PRO A 308 -8.76 -20.59 2.50
C PRO A 308 -8.65 -19.21 1.83
N ASP A 309 -7.47 -18.83 1.34
CA ASP A 309 -7.18 -17.50 0.81
C ASP A 309 -8.14 -17.12 -0.34
N ASN A 310 -8.50 -18.08 -1.21
CA ASN A 310 -9.47 -17.86 -2.29
C ASN A 310 -10.91 -17.52 -1.83
N LEU A 311 -11.28 -17.89 -0.61
CA LEU A 311 -12.59 -17.61 0.00
C LEU A 311 -12.51 -16.51 1.06
N ASP A 312 -11.30 -16.23 1.57
CA ASP A 312 -11.06 -15.17 2.53
C ASP A 312 -10.98 -13.82 1.84
N LYS A 313 -11.71 -12.86 2.41
CA LYS A 313 -11.65 -11.48 1.98
C LYS A 313 -10.36 -10.79 2.46
N TYR A 314 -9.76 -11.28 3.54
CA TYR A 314 -8.57 -10.68 4.17
C TYR A 314 -7.47 -11.73 4.43
N PRO A 315 -6.96 -12.43 3.40
CA PRO A 315 -6.06 -13.58 3.54
C PRO A 315 -4.73 -13.29 4.28
N LEU A 316 -4.44 -12.02 4.54
CA LEU A 316 -3.24 -11.57 5.25
C LEU A 316 -3.49 -11.30 6.73
N ASN A 317 -4.73 -11.31 7.17
CA ASN A 317 -5.19 -10.69 8.40
C ASN A 317 -6.32 -11.50 9.03
N ALA A 318 -5.97 -12.33 10.02
CA ALA A 318 -6.95 -13.16 10.75
C ALA A 318 -7.99 -12.28 11.47
N LEU A 319 -9.08 -12.01 10.76
CA LEU A 319 -10.04 -10.96 11.08
C LEU A 319 -11.45 -11.42 10.71
N HIS A 320 -12.30 -11.48 11.75
CA HIS A 320 -13.71 -11.77 11.55
C HIS A 320 -14.47 -10.51 11.15
N HIS A 321 -14.86 -10.42 9.88
CA HIS A 321 -15.51 -9.23 9.34
C HIS A 321 -17.04 -9.26 9.40
N GLN A 322 -17.66 -10.39 9.75
CA GLN A 322 -19.11 -10.52 9.87
C GLN A 322 -19.52 -10.43 11.35
N ILE A 323 -20.06 -9.29 11.75
CA ILE A 323 -20.29 -8.96 13.16
C ILE A 323 -21.73 -9.28 13.56
N PRO A 324 -21.95 -10.12 14.57
CA PRO A 324 -23.29 -10.51 14.97
C PRO A 324 -24.02 -9.40 15.70
N LYS A 325 -25.34 -9.32 15.47
CA LYS A 325 -26.25 -8.47 16.21
C LYS A 325 -26.46 -8.96 17.65
N ILE A 326 -25.72 -8.37 18.59
CA ILE A 326 -25.74 -8.71 20.01
C ILE A 326 -25.54 -7.40 20.78
N THR A 327 -26.44 -7.09 21.72
CA THR A 327 -26.19 -6.03 22.71
C THR A 327 -25.26 -6.59 23.79
N PRO A 328 -23.97 -6.17 23.85
CA PRO A 328 -23.07 -6.69 24.87
C PRO A 328 -23.41 -6.11 26.25
N GLN A 329 -23.05 -6.85 27.30
CA GLN A 329 -23.05 -6.34 28.66
C GLN A 329 -21.91 -5.33 28.83
N PHE A 330 -22.18 -4.06 28.48
CA PHE A 330 -21.17 -3.02 28.37
C PHE A 330 -20.30 -2.88 29.63
N GLU A 331 -20.90 -2.91 30.82
CA GLU A 331 -20.21 -2.78 32.11
C GLU A 331 -19.54 -4.07 32.62
N SER A 332 -19.70 -5.20 31.92
CA SER A 332 -19.24 -6.52 32.38
C SER A 332 -18.04 -7.03 31.58
N GLY A 333 -17.59 -8.27 31.83
CA GLY A 333 -16.50 -8.89 31.07
C GLY A 333 -16.86 -9.20 29.61
N TRP A 334 -15.93 -9.83 28.89
CA TRP A 334 -16.02 -10.11 27.45
C TRP A 334 -16.97 -11.23 27.03
N ASN A 335 -17.69 -11.89 27.96
CA ASN A 335 -18.51 -13.08 27.65
C ASN A 335 -19.62 -12.86 26.61
N SER A 336 -20.09 -11.61 26.47
CA SER A 336 -21.13 -11.23 25.49
C SER A 336 -20.55 -10.45 24.31
N TRP A 337 -19.23 -10.32 24.23
CA TRP A 337 -18.52 -9.60 23.20
C TRP A 337 -18.01 -10.56 22.13
N TYR A 338 -18.08 -10.16 20.85
CA TYR A 338 -17.60 -10.97 19.74
C TYR A 338 -16.17 -10.59 19.39
N LEU A 339 -15.25 -11.55 19.47
CA LEU A 339 -13.84 -11.35 19.16
C LEU A 339 -13.67 -11.25 17.64
N VAL A 340 -13.10 -10.14 17.19
CA VAL A 340 -12.84 -9.84 15.78
C VAL A 340 -11.42 -10.20 15.39
N SER A 341 -10.45 -9.82 16.20
CA SER A 341 -9.06 -10.15 15.96
C SER A 341 -8.25 -10.15 17.24
N GLN A 342 -7.18 -10.92 17.23
CA GLN A 342 -6.15 -10.96 18.26
C GLN A 342 -4.73 -10.96 17.67
N LYS A 343 -4.60 -10.73 16.37
CA LYS A 343 -3.33 -10.66 15.65
C LYS A 343 -3.14 -9.27 15.08
N MET A 344 -1.92 -8.75 15.16
CA MET A 344 -1.54 -7.50 14.49
C MET A 344 -1.05 -7.80 13.07
N ASP A 345 -1.41 -6.96 12.11
CA ASP A 345 -0.78 -6.95 10.79
C ASP A 345 0.67 -6.46 10.89
N PHE A 346 0.85 -5.38 11.64
CA PHE A 346 2.14 -4.76 11.86
C PHE A 346 2.22 -4.19 13.28
N SER A 347 3.41 -4.25 13.88
CA SER A 347 3.64 -3.75 15.23
C SER A 347 5.10 -3.38 15.43
N SER A 348 5.42 -2.09 15.58
CA SER A 348 6.80 -1.57 15.75
C SER A 348 6.96 -0.90 17.11
N ASN A 349 8.09 -1.19 17.77
CA ASN A 349 8.60 -0.47 18.95
C ASN A 349 7.66 -0.33 20.16
N PHE A 350 6.64 -1.14 20.43
CA PHE A 350 5.94 -1.00 21.72
C PHE A 350 6.90 -1.45 22.86
N LEU A 351 6.94 -0.66 23.94
CA LEU A 351 7.77 -0.71 25.16
C LEU A 351 8.92 -1.76 25.25
N LEU A 352 10.14 -1.37 24.84
CA LEU A 352 11.39 -2.17 24.92
C LEU A 352 11.40 -3.43 24.01
N ASP A 353 10.89 -3.32 22.78
CA ASP A 353 10.95 -4.38 21.74
C ASP A 353 10.18 -5.68 22.06
N ILE A 354 9.08 -5.58 22.81
CA ILE A 354 8.14 -6.72 23.05
C ILE A 354 7.28 -6.96 21.76
N PRO A 355 6.11 -7.59 21.68
CA PRO A 355 5.03 -7.15 20.72
C PRO A 355 3.78 -6.57 21.41
N LEU A 356 3.04 -5.63 20.78
CA LEU A 356 1.73 -5.21 21.31
C LEU A 356 0.76 -6.33 21.01
N ASN A 357 0.21 -6.95 22.04
CA ASN A 357 -0.85 -7.93 21.90
C ASN A 357 -2.18 -7.30 22.26
N THR A 358 -3.17 -7.53 21.40
CA THR A 358 -4.50 -6.97 21.60
C THR A 358 -5.57 -8.04 21.40
N LYS A 359 -6.74 -7.79 21.96
CA LYS A 359 -7.99 -8.44 21.54
C LYS A 359 -8.98 -7.36 21.17
N ILE A 360 -9.47 -7.42 19.95
CA ILE A 360 -10.43 -6.48 19.38
C ILE A 360 -11.79 -7.15 19.36
N TYR A 361 -12.79 -6.45 19.89
CA TYR A 361 -14.15 -6.93 19.95
C TYR A 361 -15.09 -5.91 19.28
N LEU A 362 -16.06 -6.41 18.53
CA LEU A 362 -17.11 -5.60 17.92
C LEU A 362 -18.45 -6.29 18.08
N ASN A 363 -19.48 -5.50 18.36
CA ASN A 363 -20.86 -5.94 18.37
C ASN A 363 -21.75 -4.81 17.86
N TRP A 364 -23.00 -5.10 17.52
CA TRP A 364 -23.95 -4.06 17.15
C TRP A 364 -25.37 -4.43 17.56
N ASP A 365 -26.23 -3.43 17.68
CA ASP A 365 -27.69 -3.56 17.72
C ASP A 365 -28.36 -2.40 16.96
N GLU A 366 -29.68 -2.28 17.04
CA GLU A 366 -30.44 -1.24 16.34
C GLU A 366 -30.04 0.19 16.72
N ASP A 367 -29.41 0.37 17.87
CA ASP A 367 -29.15 1.68 18.47
C ASP A 367 -27.65 2.01 18.50
N PHE A 368 -26.78 1.01 18.65
CA PHE A 368 -25.35 1.23 18.89
C PHE A 368 -24.42 0.26 18.14
N LEU A 369 -23.27 0.80 17.74
CA LEU A 369 -22.07 0.04 17.43
C LEU A 369 -21.20 0.01 18.70
N TYR A 370 -20.72 -1.17 19.04
CA TYR A 370 -19.90 -1.40 20.23
C TYR A 370 -18.49 -1.77 19.81
N PHE A 371 -17.50 -1.05 20.33
CA PHE A 371 -16.09 -1.35 20.15
C PHE A 371 -15.46 -1.68 21.49
N GLY A 372 -14.69 -2.75 21.53
CA GLY A 372 -13.95 -3.21 22.71
C GLY A 372 -12.51 -3.52 22.36
N CYS A 373 -11.59 -3.15 23.24
CA CYS A 373 -10.17 -3.43 23.08
C CYS A 373 -9.56 -3.83 24.43
N GLU A 374 -8.84 -4.94 24.45
CA GLU A 374 -7.94 -5.34 25.53
C GLU A 374 -6.50 -5.22 25.02
N LEU A 375 -5.63 -4.55 25.77
CA LEU A 375 -4.22 -4.32 25.44
C LEU A 375 -3.32 -4.84 26.56
N ASP A 376 -2.19 -5.46 26.24
CA ASP A 376 -1.16 -5.87 27.21
C ASP A 376 -0.13 -4.77 27.54
N ALA A 377 -0.12 -3.70 26.75
CA ALA A 377 0.68 -2.51 26.96
C ALA A 377 -0.17 -1.25 26.81
N PRO A 378 0.20 -0.14 27.47
CA PRO A 378 -0.50 1.12 27.27
C PRO A 378 -0.23 1.68 25.87
N ALA A 379 -1.27 1.71 25.05
CA ALA A 379 -1.27 2.29 23.71
C ALA A 379 -2.52 3.13 23.51
N LYS A 380 -2.39 4.28 22.86
CA LYS A 380 -3.57 5.02 22.37
C LYS A 380 -4.19 4.19 21.25
N VAL A 381 -5.51 4.11 21.25
CA VAL A 381 -6.29 3.41 20.23
C VAL A 381 -6.90 4.44 19.31
N HIS A 382 -6.65 4.30 18.02
CA HIS A 382 -7.30 5.07 16.97
C HIS A 382 -8.31 4.17 16.28
N LEU A 383 -9.57 4.61 16.31
CA LEU A 383 -10.69 3.98 15.65
C LEU A 383 -11.25 4.96 14.61
N ASP A 384 -10.98 4.66 13.34
CA ASP A 384 -11.54 5.37 12.21
C ASP A 384 -12.68 4.53 11.59
N ILE A 385 -13.82 5.16 11.29
CA ILE A 385 -15.01 4.49 10.75
C ILE A 385 -15.57 5.29 9.59
N ASP A 386 -15.67 4.68 8.42
CA ASP A 386 -16.48 5.15 7.29
C ASP A 386 -17.83 4.43 7.35
N LEU A 387 -18.88 5.12 7.78
CA LEU A 387 -20.18 4.48 8.03
C LEU A 387 -20.91 4.07 6.75
N LEU A 388 -20.72 4.78 5.64
CA LEU A 388 -21.34 4.45 4.35
C LEU A 388 -20.46 3.54 3.48
N ASN A 389 -19.24 3.25 3.91
CA ASN A 389 -18.27 2.42 3.21
C ASN A 389 -18.11 2.82 1.74
N ASN A 390 -17.91 4.11 1.52
CA ASN A 390 -17.80 4.70 0.20
C ASN A 390 -16.45 5.37 -0.05
N GLY A 391 -15.54 5.31 0.93
CA GLY A 391 -14.20 5.88 0.91
C GLY A 391 -14.07 7.02 1.91
N TRP A 392 -12.91 7.10 2.56
CA TRP A 392 -12.62 8.05 3.62
C TRP A 392 -12.80 9.52 3.20
N TRP A 393 -12.69 9.80 1.90
CA TRP A 393 -12.77 11.14 1.32
C TRP A 393 -14.18 11.51 0.83
N HIS A 394 -15.23 10.82 1.28
CA HIS A 394 -16.59 11.01 0.78
C HIS A 394 -17.63 11.12 1.90
N GLY A 395 -18.70 11.86 1.64
CA GLY A 395 -19.79 12.00 2.61
C GLY A 395 -19.43 12.87 3.82
N LYS A 396 -20.09 12.59 4.94
CA LYS A 396 -19.95 13.34 6.22
C LYS A 396 -20.08 12.42 7.42
N ASP A 397 -19.54 11.22 7.25
CA ASP A 397 -19.77 10.05 8.09
C ASP A 397 -18.48 9.28 8.39
N ASN A 398 -17.34 9.96 8.18
CA ASN A 398 -15.98 9.50 8.44
C ASN A 398 -15.56 9.91 9.85
N TYR A 399 -15.71 9.00 10.81
CA TYR A 399 -15.46 9.25 12.22
C TYR A 399 -14.00 8.96 12.54
N ARG A 400 -13.38 9.83 13.33
CA ARG A 400 -12.10 9.57 13.99
C ARG A 400 -12.26 9.69 15.50
N ILE A 401 -12.02 8.59 16.19
CA ILE A 401 -12.15 8.46 17.65
C ILE A 401 -10.81 7.96 18.19
N VAL A 402 -10.18 8.73 19.08
CA VAL A 402 -8.90 8.38 19.69
C VAL A 402 -9.05 8.27 21.19
N ILE A 403 -8.67 7.13 21.75
CA ILE A 403 -8.77 6.83 23.18
C ILE A 403 -7.38 6.64 23.77
N ASP A 404 -7.07 7.37 24.84
CA ASP A 404 -5.92 7.07 25.70
C ASP A 404 -6.42 6.19 26.87
N PRO A 405 -5.86 4.98 27.08
CA PRO A 405 -6.33 4.06 28.12
C PRO A 405 -6.19 4.62 29.55
N PHE A 406 -5.32 5.61 29.76
CA PHE A 406 -5.15 6.28 31.06
C PHE A 406 -6.11 7.45 31.27
N SER A 407 -6.90 7.77 30.26
CA SER A 407 -7.88 8.84 30.28
C SER A 407 -9.29 8.28 30.43
N SER A 408 -10.14 8.97 31.19
CA SER A 408 -11.59 8.71 31.23
C SER A 408 -12.35 9.56 30.20
N ARG A 409 -11.65 10.14 29.21
CA ARG A 409 -12.18 10.93 28.11
C ARG A 409 -11.45 10.60 26.81
N PHE A 410 -12.09 10.92 25.69
CA PHE A 410 -11.46 10.83 24.37
C PHE A 410 -10.27 11.80 24.27
N SER A 411 -9.22 11.37 23.58
CA SER A 411 -8.11 12.25 23.17
C SER A 411 -8.49 13.08 21.95
N GLU A 412 -9.30 12.48 21.08
CA GLU A 412 -9.82 13.10 19.86
C GLU A 412 -11.18 12.48 19.54
N ILE A 413 -12.14 13.32 19.14
CA ILE A 413 -13.43 12.89 18.60
C ILE A 413 -13.87 13.91 17.57
N ARG A 414 -13.95 13.48 16.30
CA ARG A 414 -14.31 14.36 15.19
C ARG A 414 -14.81 13.58 13.99
N VAL A 415 -15.47 14.29 13.08
CA VAL A 415 -16.00 13.79 11.82
C VAL A 415 -15.43 14.59 10.67
N MET A 416 -14.98 13.90 9.62
CA MET A 416 -14.57 14.54 8.38
C MET A 416 -15.78 14.74 7.47
N ASP A 417 -16.14 16.01 7.22
CA ASP A 417 -17.17 16.40 6.27
C ASP A 417 -16.53 16.75 4.92
N CYS A 418 -16.65 15.81 3.99
CA CYS A 418 -16.16 15.89 2.63
C CYS A 418 -17.24 16.35 1.65
N THR A 419 -18.42 16.75 2.14
CA THR A 419 -19.52 17.16 1.26
C THR A 419 -19.19 18.46 0.51
N GLU A 420 -19.79 18.59 -0.67
CA GLU A 420 -19.74 19.81 -1.47
C GLU A 420 -20.16 21.06 -0.68
N THR A 421 -21.08 20.92 0.29
CA THR A 421 -21.53 22.04 1.14
C THR A 421 -20.42 22.50 2.09
N ALA A 422 -19.75 21.58 2.79
CA ALA A 422 -18.65 21.92 3.68
C ALA A 422 -17.46 22.49 2.90
N ARG A 423 -17.14 21.89 1.75
CA ARG A 423 -16.09 22.34 0.85
C ARG A 423 -16.32 23.76 0.31
N ASN A 424 -17.51 24.05 -0.20
CA ASN A 424 -17.87 25.41 -0.64
C ASN A 424 -17.80 26.42 0.50
N PHE A 425 -18.18 26.02 1.73
CA PHE A 425 -18.01 26.88 2.90
C PHE A 425 -16.53 27.13 3.21
N ARG A 426 -15.67 26.11 3.19
CA ARG A 426 -14.22 26.27 3.36
C ARG A 426 -13.61 27.20 2.32
N GLU A 427 -14.03 27.06 1.06
CA GLU A 427 -13.59 27.91 -0.04
C GLU A 427 -14.04 29.36 0.18
N SER A 428 -15.27 29.60 0.64
CA SER A 428 -15.77 30.95 0.99
C SER A 428 -14.95 31.64 2.10
N LEU A 429 -14.21 30.86 2.90
CA LEU A 429 -13.29 31.35 3.92
C LEU A 429 -11.86 31.60 3.38
N ASN A 430 -11.65 31.46 2.06
CA ASN A 430 -10.35 31.49 1.38
C ASN A 430 -9.36 30.44 1.92
N ARG A 431 -9.85 29.23 2.27
CA ARG A 431 -9.04 28.12 2.82
C ARG A 431 -8.92 26.92 1.87
N GLY A 432 -9.14 27.16 0.57
CA GLY A 432 -9.15 26.14 -0.47
C GLY A 432 -10.43 25.31 -0.48
N HIS A 433 -10.59 24.52 -1.54
CA HIS A 433 -11.74 23.65 -1.76
C HIS A 433 -11.39 22.23 -1.26
N TYR A 434 -11.43 22.04 0.06
CA TYR A 434 -11.06 20.80 0.75
C TYR A 434 -12.10 20.41 1.81
N GLU A 435 -11.97 19.22 2.36
CA GLU A 435 -12.76 18.71 3.48
C GLU A 435 -12.66 19.62 4.72
N MET A 436 -13.59 19.48 5.65
CA MET A 436 -13.55 20.14 6.95
C MET A 436 -13.79 19.13 8.07
N TRP A 437 -13.02 19.28 9.15
CA TRP A 437 -13.33 18.61 10.41
C TRP A 437 -14.44 19.34 11.15
N ASP A 438 -15.36 18.58 11.75
CA ASP A 438 -16.50 19.15 12.47
C ASP A 438 -16.13 19.86 13.78
N ASP A 439 -14.88 19.73 14.22
CA ASP A 439 -14.27 20.43 15.35
C ASP A 439 -13.57 21.75 14.97
N ASP A 440 -13.48 22.10 13.68
CA ASP A 440 -12.97 23.42 13.26
C ASP A 440 -13.92 24.50 13.80
N PRO A 441 -13.42 25.53 14.53
CA PRO A 441 -14.29 26.55 15.13
C PRO A 441 -15.21 27.26 14.13
N LYS A 442 -14.79 27.41 12.87
CA LYS A 442 -15.61 27.99 11.81
C LYS A 442 -16.67 27.02 11.30
N TYR A 443 -16.36 25.73 11.25
CA TYR A 443 -17.34 24.69 10.94
C TYR A 443 -18.42 24.64 12.02
N VAL A 444 -18.02 24.53 13.30
CA VAL A 444 -18.94 24.50 14.45
C VAL A 444 -19.86 25.72 14.46
N ALA A 445 -19.32 26.92 14.22
CA ALA A 445 -20.13 28.14 14.17
C ALA A 445 -21.18 28.15 13.05
N LYS A 446 -20.96 27.38 11.97
CA LYS A 446 -21.84 27.33 10.80
C LYS A 446 -22.82 26.16 10.82
N PHE A 447 -22.35 24.98 11.20
CA PHE A 447 -23.08 23.70 11.08
C PHE A 447 -23.35 23.04 12.42
N GLY A 448 -22.62 23.43 13.48
CA GLY A 448 -22.57 22.72 14.75
C GLY A 448 -21.71 21.44 14.67
N TYR A 449 -21.44 20.82 15.82
CA TYR A 449 -20.78 19.51 15.86
C TYR A 449 -21.63 18.46 15.16
N ILE A 450 -21.01 17.51 14.47
CA ILE A 450 -21.67 16.27 14.05
C ILE A 450 -21.57 15.28 15.21
N LEU A 451 -20.38 15.10 15.76
CA LEU A 451 -20.06 14.24 16.89
C LEU A 451 -19.27 15.03 17.95
N ASP A 452 -19.54 14.78 19.22
CA ASP A 452 -18.80 15.38 20.35
C ASP A 452 -18.61 14.38 21.49
N GLU A 453 -17.83 14.73 22.52
CA GLU A 453 -17.57 13.85 23.66
C GLU A 453 -18.84 13.39 24.40
N LEU A 454 -19.93 14.15 24.33
CA LEU A 454 -21.21 13.79 24.95
C LEU A 454 -22.02 12.81 24.09
N SER A 455 -21.58 12.56 22.86
CA SER A 455 -22.26 11.70 21.91
C SER A 455 -21.96 10.22 22.12
N LEU A 456 -20.93 9.85 22.88
CA LEU A 456 -20.48 8.45 23.04
C LEU A 456 -20.28 8.09 24.51
N ASP A 457 -20.52 6.81 24.86
CA ASP A 457 -20.13 6.28 26.17
C ASP A 457 -18.74 5.63 26.09
N LEU A 458 -17.86 5.97 27.04
CA LEU A 458 -16.51 5.43 27.17
C LEU A 458 -16.33 4.77 28.55
N GLN A 459 -15.80 3.56 28.55
CA GLN A 459 -15.28 2.89 29.75
C GLN A 459 -13.81 2.53 29.54
N THR A 460 -12.96 2.98 30.46
CA THR A 460 -11.55 2.56 30.54
C THR A 460 -11.26 1.91 31.89
N ASN A 461 -10.54 0.80 31.88
CA ASN A 461 -10.07 0.12 33.10
C ASN A 461 -8.60 -0.26 32.92
N VAL A 462 -7.75 0.25 33.81
CA VAL A 462 -6.32 -0.05 33.81
C VAL A 462 -6.03 -1.04 34.94
N PHE A 463 -5.40 -2.14 34.59
CA PHE A 463 -4.87 -3.16 35.51
C PHE A 463 -3.35 -3.20 35.39
N GLU A 464 -2.69 -3.99 36.24
CA GLU A 464 -1.22 -4.12 36.23
C GLU A 464 -0.70 -4.73 34.92
N ASP A 465 -1.45 -5.67 34.35
CA ASP A 465 -1.06 -6.50 33.20
C ASP A 465 -1.89 -6.25 31.94
N ARG A 466 -2.94 -5.42 32.00
CA ARG A 466 -3.83 -5.17 30.88
C ARG A 466 -4.59 -3.85 30.98
N HIS A 467 -4.98 -3.32 29.82
CA HIS A 467 -5.75 -2.10 29.67
C HIS A 467 -7.00 -2.43 28.88
N ILE A 468 -8.16 -2.03 29.39
CA ILE A 468 -9.45 -2.28 28.77
C ILE A 468 -10.03 -0.94 28.31
N ILE A 469 -10.47 -0.89 27.07
CA ILE A 469 -11.23 0.21 26.47
C ILE A 469 -12.53 -0.38 25.93
N LYS A 470 -13.65 0.28 26.21
CA LYS A 470 -14.94 0.01 25.58
C LYS A 470 -15.61 1.30 25.19
N VAL A 471 -16.14 1.33 23.99
CA VAL A 471 -16.83 2.48 23.40
C VAL A 471 -18.18 2.03 22.89
N LYS A 472 -19.20 2.83 23.18
CA LYS A 472 -20.56 2.66 22.67
C LYS A 472 -20.90 3.86 21.80
N ILE A 473 -21.13 3.60 20.52
CA ILE A 473 -21.30 4.61 19.48
C ILE A 473 -22.76 4.57 19.02
N PRO A 474 -23.59 5.58 19.34
CA PRO A 474 -24.99 5.59 18.92
C PRO A 474 -25.14 5.91 17.43
N ASN A 475 -26.31 5.56 16.88
CA ASN A 475 -26.77 6.17 15.65
C ASN A 475 -26.79 7.71 15.77
N ASN A 476 -26.26 8.39 14.77
CA ASN A 476 -26.23 9.85 14.74
C ASN A 476 -27.31 10.41 13.81
N PRO A 477 -28.34 11.09 14.32
CA PRO A 477 -29.42 11.63 13.49
C PRO A 477 -28.97 12.75 12.54
N LYS A 478 -27.76 13.30 12.70
CA LYS A 478 -27.18 14.31 11.79
C LYS A 478 -26.59 13.71 10.51
N ILE A 479 -26.48 12.38 10.45
CA ILE A 479 -25.92 11.63 9.32
C ILE A 479 -26.99 10.72 8.74
N PRO A 480 -27.06 10.55 7.40
CA PRO A 480 -28.02 9.67 6.75
C PRO A 480 -27.63 8.19 6.87
N PHE A 481 -27.18 7.75 8.05
CA PHE A 481 -26.80 6.37 8.31
C PHE A 481 -27.53 5.85 9.55
N LYS A 482 -28.02 4.63 9.46
CA LYS A 482 -28.57 3.88 10.59
C LYS A 482 -28.05 2.46 10.54
N LEU A 483 -27.63 1.94 11.69
CA LEU A 483 -27.24 0.55 11.85
C LEU A 483 -28.40 -0.38 11.48
N GLN A 484 -28.18 -1.23 10.49
CA GLN A 484 -29.13 -2.26 10.08
C GLN A 484 -28.39 -3.46 9.52
N LYS A 485 -29.10 -4.59 9.48
CA LYS A 485 -28.56 -5.84 8.99
C LYS A 485 -28.09 -5.70 7.54
N ASP A 486 -27.00 -6.37 7.23
CA ASP A 486 -26.29 -6.43 5.95
C ASP A 486 -25.65 -5.12 5.49
N HIS A 487 -25.64 -4.08 6.33
CA HIS A 487 -24.80 -2.91 6.11
C HIS A 487 -23.32 -3.26 6.22
N GLN A 488 -22.51 -2.55 5.42
CA GLN A 488 -21.06 -2.62 5.43
C GLN A 488 -20.51 -1.28 5.90
N LEU A 489 -19.59 -1.30 6.85
CA LEU A 489 -18.86 -0.14 7.35
C LEU A 489 -17.38 -0.32 6.98
N GLY A 490 -16.70 0.75 6.58
CA GLY A 490 -15.24 0.73 6.57
C GLY A 490 -14.71 0.94 7.98
N VAL A 491 -13.81 0.09 8.47
CA VAL A 491 -13.17 0.24 9.79
C VAL A 491 -11.66 0.19 9.66
N ARG A 492 -10.98 1.10 10.38
CA ARG A 492 -9.52 1.10 10.52
C ARG A 492 -9.15 1.26 11.99
N ILE A 493 -8.30 0.36 12.48
CA ILE A 493 -7.87 0.32 13.88
C ILE A 493 -6.35 0.27 13.94
N TYR A 494 -5.76 1.27 14.58
CA TYR A 494 -4.32 1.36 14.78
C TYR A 494 -3.98 1.94 16.16
N PHE A 495 -2.71 1.81 16.54
CA PHE A 495 -2.22 2.12 17.87
C PHE A 495 -0.94 2.94 17.79
N ASP A 496 -0.75 3.85 18.74
CA ASP A 496 0.52 4.51 18.99
C ASP A 496 0.80 4.68 20.49
N THR A 497 2.01 5.12 20.84
CA THR A 497 2.36 5.35 22.25
C THR A 497 1.60 6.53 22.85
N PRO A 498 1.10 6.42 24.11
CA PRO A 498 0.71 7.58 24.89
C PRO A 498 1.92 8.52 24.99
N GLU A 499 1.70 9.84 25.08
CA GLU A 499 2.75 10.88 24.99
C GLU A 499 3.86 10.73 26.06
N LEU A 500 4.76 9.79 25.83
CA LEU A 500 5.93 9.47 26.64
C LEU A 500 7.16 9.52 25.74
N GLY A 501 7.46 10.72 25.24
CA GLY A 501 8.81 11.13 24.86
C GLY A 501 9.53 10.41 23.71
N ASN A 502 8.94 9.42 23.03
CA ASN A 502 9.48 8.79 21.82
C ASN A 502 8.34 8.52 20.81
N HIS A 503 8.48 9.08 19.60
CA HIS A 503 7.42 9.17 18.57
C HIS A 503 7.39 8.01 17.55
N ASP A 504 7.97 6.86 17.83
CA ASP A 504 8.24 5.86 16.78
C ASP A 504 7.55 4.50 16.96
N SER A 505 6.65 4.37 17.94
CA SER A 505 5.96 3.13 18.24
C SER A 505 4.54 3.15 17.73
N TRP A 506 4.20 2.20 16.87
CA TRP A 506 2.87 2.09 16.30
C TRP A 506 2.56 0.66 15.88
N ALA A 507 1.28 0.32 15.85
CA ALA A 507 0.80 -0.97 15.39
C ALA A 507 -0.53 -0.81 14.65
N THR A 508 -0.90 -1.80 13.84
CA THR A 508 -2.18 -1.83 13.13
C THR A 508 -2.71 -3.25 13.06
N VAL A 509 -4.04 -3.38 13.12
CA VAL A 509 -4.76 -4.67 13.03
C VAL A 509 -4.86 -5.13 11.58
N TYR A 510 -4.98 -4.18 10.67
CA TYR A 510 -5.14 -4.38 9.23
C TYR A 510 -4.10 -3.54 8.46
N GLU A 511 -4.04 -3.68 7.14
CA GLU A 511 -3.11 -2.92 6.30
C GLU A 511 -3.15 -1.41 6.62
N GLN A 512 -1.97 -0.83 6.85
CA GLN A 512 -1.85 0.57 7.23
C GLN A 512 -2.55 1.50 6.22
N TYR A 513 -3.33 2.44 6.74
CA TYR A 513 -4.21 3.38 6.03
C TYR A 513 -5.48 2.82 5.38
N ARG A 514 -5.58 1.50 5.16
CA ARG A 514 -6.77 0.88 4.56
C ARG A 514 -7.88 0.70 5.59
N PHE A 515 -9.10 0.61 5.08
CA PHE A 515 -10.28 0.20 5.84
C PHE A 515 -10.61 -1.24 5.47
N PHE A 516 -10.89 -2.08 6.47
CA PHE A 516 -11.54 -3.36 6.22
C PHE A 516 -13.05 -3.19 6.37
N ASP A 517 -13.81 -3.87 5.51
CA ASP A 517 -15.26 -3.88 5.54
C ASP A 517 -15.76 -4.74 6.70
N LEU A 518 -16.58 -4.14 7.54
CA LEU A 518 -17.32 -4.77 8.63
C LEU A 518 -18.79 -4.94 8.22
N ILE A 519 -19.26 -6.19 8.13
CA ILE A 519 -20.63 -6.54 7.71
C ILE A 519 -21.49 -6.83 8.94
N LEU A 520 -22.59 -6.09 9.11
CA LEU A 520 -23.54 -6.25 10.21
C LEU A 520 -24.47 -7.45 9.97
N ARG A 521 -24.43 -8.50 10.78
CA ARG A 521 -25.21 -9.75 10.58
C ARG A 521 -26.34 -10.00 11.56
#